data_AF-A0A1S8N3N8-F1
#
_entry.id   AF-A0A1S8N3N8-F1
#
_cell.length_a   1.000
_cell.length_b   1.000
_cell.length_c   1.000
_cell.angle_alpha   90.00
_cell.angle_beta   90.00
_cell.angle_gamma   90.00
#
_symmetry.space_group_name_H-M   'P 1'
#
loop_
_entity.id
_entity.type
_entity.pdbx_description
1 polymer ?
#
loop_
_entity_poly.entity_id
_entity_poly.type
_entity_poly.pdbx_seq_one_letter_code
_entity_poly.pdbx_strand_id
1 'polypeptide(L)'
;MLVKIINDRMDNYGVEFKVRRMNYNEVIVNYPNESGINSFYFKDVELKGENDMDDFLINNRDFLKIKLKKGISVFFYSALYDSLKYEIKEEIEKLNVLRDKYRINNRGIWEKELLLTVNKKYPLGVIASGQNFKRDGYNIIINKIEKENFVKICYEEMENIKKEIKLKSGVLSSFDEALDGIKN
;
A
#
# COMPACT_ATOMS: atom_id res chain seq x y z
N MET A 1 -9.22 -11.96 10.03
CA MET A 1 -9.03 -10.83 10.97
C MET A 1 -10.35 -10.26 11.45
N LEU A 2 -10.41 -9.93 12.75
CA LEU A 2 -11.47 -9.14 13.37
C LEU A 2 -10.94 -7.74 13.72
N VAL A 3 -11.87 -6.79 13.84
CA VAL A 3 -11.58 -5.43 14.28
C VAL A 3 -12.57 -4.99 15.34
N LYS A 4 -12.08 -4.45 16.44
CA LYS A 4 -12.87 -3.89 17.53
C LYS A 4 -12.76 -2.37 17.51
N ILE A 5 -13.88 -1.67 17.62
CA ILE A 5 -13.87 -0.21 17.72
C ILE A 5 -13.52 0.20 19.14
N ILE A 6 -12.47 1.01 19.30
CA ILE A 6 -11.97 1.46 20.61
C ILE A 6 -12.19 2.95 20.87
N ASN A 7 -12.65 3.71 19.87
CA ASN A 7 -13.01 5.11 20.04
C ASN A 7 -14.42 5.22 20.66
N ASP A 8 -14.48 5.68 21.91
CA ASP A 8 -15.71 5.83 22.71
C ASP A 8 -16.66 6.92 22.22
N ARG A 9 -16.20 7.78 21.30
CA ARG A 9 -17.02 8.82 20.66
C ARG A 9 -17.75 8.33 19.41
N MET A 10 -17.53 7.08 18.99
CA MET A 10 -18.21 6.49 17.83
C MET A 10 -19.39 5.63 18.27
N ASP A 11 -20.48 5.66 17.50
CA ASP A 11 -21.72 4.91 17.79
C ASP A 11 -21.53 3.40 17.98
N ASN A 12 -20.42 2.85 17.46
CA ASN A 12 -20.10 1.43 17.48
C ASN A 12 -19.01 1.07 18.49
N TYR A 13 -18.77 1.90 19.51
CA TYR A 13 -17.76 1.63 20.52
C TYR A 13 -17.92 0.23 21.13
N GLY A 14 -16.81 -0.52 21.20
CA GLY A 14 -16.76 -1.87 21.75
C GLY A 14 -17.27 -2.96 20.81
N VAL A 15 -17.91 -2.62 19.68
CA VAL A 15 -18.42 -3.60 18.70
C VAL A 15 -17.27 -4.19 17.90
N GLU A 16 -17.37 -5.50 17.63
CA GLU A 16 -16.44 -6.23 16.77
C GLU A 16 -17.06 -6.50 15.39
N PHE A 17 -16.25 -6.30 14.35
CA PHE A 17 -16.64 -6.58 12.97
C PHE A 17 -15.62 -7.49 12.28
N LYS A 18 -16.09 -8.23 11.27
CA LYS A 18 -15.21 -8.95 10.36
C LYS A 18 -14.54 -7.96 9.39
N VAL A 19 -13.21 -7.99 9.33
CA VAL A 19 -12.46 -7.20 8.35
C VAL A 19 -12.68 -7.79 6.96
N ARG A 20 -13.14 -6.95 6.03
CA ARG A 20 -13.30 -7.30 4.62
C ARG A 20 -12.02 -7.05 3.83
N ARG A 21 -11.37 -5.92 4.07
CA ARG A 21 -10.09 -5.51 3.46
C ARG A 21 -9.42 -4.43 4.30
N MET A 22 -8.13 -4.20 4.06
CA MET A 22 -7.39 -3.09 4.65
C MET A 22 -6.62 -2.35 3.57
N ASN A 23 -6.43 -1.06 3.78
CA ASN A 23 -5.42 -0.27 3.09
C ASN A 23 -4.46 0.33 4.14
N TYR A 24 -3.50 1.16 3.72
CA TYR A 24 -2.54 1.74 4.66
C TYR A 24 -3.17 2.64 5.74
N ASN A 25 -4.27 3.30 5.44
CA ASN A 25 -4.90 4.30 6.32
C ASN A 25 -6.04 3.70 7.14
N GLU A 26 -6.80 2.78 6.56
CA GLU A 26 -8.12 2.37 7.05
C GLU A 26 -8.34 0.87 6.96
N VAL A 27 -9.16 0.39 7.91
CA VAL A 27 -9.72 -0.96 7.95
C VAL A 27 -11.16 -0.89 7.48
N ILE A 28 -11.53 -1.79 6.57
CA ILE A 28 -12.86 -1.79 5.94
C ILE A 28 -13.58 -3.06 6.36
N VAL A 29 -14.77 -2.90 6.92
CA VAL A 29 -15.56 -3.98 7.52
C VAL A 29 -16.85 -4.21 6.77
N ASN A 30 -17.42 -5.42 6.92
CA ASN A 30 -18.81 -5.65 6.54
C ASN A 30 -19.72 -5.06 7.63
N TYR A 31 -20.63 -4.16 7.24
CA TYR A 31 -21.54 -3.49 8.14
C TYR A 31 -22.99 -3.97 7.89
N PRO A 32 -23.82 -4.16 8.92
CA PRO A 32 -25.11 -4.82 8.78
C PRO A 32 -26.23 -4.02 8.05
N ASN A 33 -26.02 -2.75 7.68
CA ASN A 33 -27.05 -1.90 7.02
C ASN A 33 -26.78 -1.66 5.51
N GLU A 34 -27.78 -1.17 4.77
CA GLU A 34 -28.05 -1.28 3.31
C GLU A 34 -26.90 -1.06 2.30
N SER A 35 -25.78 -0.40 2.65
CA SER A 35 -24.58 -0.31 1.78
C SER A 35 -23.51 -1.38 2.08
N GLY A 36 -23.67 -2.14 3.16
CA GLY A 36 -22.92 -3.35 3.51
C GLY A 36 -21.47 -3.14 3.94
N ILE A 37 -20.95 -1.91 3.98
CA ILE A 37 -19.52 -1.62 4.22
C ILE A 37 -19.35 -0.33 5.04
N ASN A 38 -18.43 -0.35 6.01
CA ASN A 38 -17.94 0.85 6.69
C ASN A 38 -16.40 0.84 6.79
N SER A 39 -15.77 1.99 7.04
CA SER A 39 -14.32 2.14 7.16
C SER A 39 -13.92 2.89 8.42
N PHE A 40 -12.86 2.43 9.08
CA PHE A 40 -12.34 3.03 10.30
C PHE A 40 -10.83 3.25 10.20
N TYR A 41 -10.32 4.34 10.77
CA TYR A 41 -8.88 4.56 10.87
C TYR A 41 -8.26 3.61 11.90
N PHE A 42 -7.00 3.21 11.67
CA PHE A 42 -6.29 2.35 12.61
C PHE A 42 -6.12 2.93 14.02
N LYS A 43 -6.20 4.25 14.18
CA LYS A 43 -6.12 4.90 15.51
C LYS A 43 -7.39 4.68 16.35
N ASP A 44 -8.50 4.37 15.70
CA ASP A 44 -9.84 4.27 16.31
C ASP A 44 -10.25 2.80 16.55
N VAL A 45 -9.37 1.85 16.21
CA VAL A 45 -9.68 0.43 16.23
C VAL A 45 -8.51 -0.41 16.75
N GLU A 46 -8.84 -1.59 17.28
CA GLU A 46 -7.90 -2.65 17.64
C GLU A 46 -8.12 -3.86 16.72
N LEU A 47 -7.04 -4.42 16.18
CA LEU A 47 -7.11 -5.57 15.27
C LEU A 47 -6.72 -6.85 15.99
N LYS A 48 -7.46 -7.93 15.68
CA LYS A 48 -7.19 -9.28 16.18
C LYS A 48 -7.04 -10.23 15.00
N GLY A 49 -5.85 -10.80 14.86
CA GLY A 49 -5.57 -11.79 13.84
C GLY A 49 -6.31 -13.10 14.11
N GLU A 50 -6.67 -13.81 13.04
CA GLU A 50 -7.27 -15.14 13.13
C GLU A 50 -6.35 -16.22 12.51
N ASN A 51 -5.21 -15.82 11.94
CA ASN A 51 -4.19 -16.68 11.34
C ASN A 51 -2.85 -15.92 11.21
N ASP A 52 -1.78 -16.65 10.89
CA ASP A 52 -0.42 -16.09 10.79
C ASP A 52 -0.31 -14.93 9.78
N MET A 53 -1.06 -14.98 8.68
CA MET A 53 -1.05 -13.91 7.68
C MET A 53 -1.72 -12.65 8.20
N ASP A 54 -2.78 -12.78 9.00
CA ASP A 54 -3.42 -11.66 9.67
C ASP A 54 -2.45 -11.00 10.66
N ASP A 55 -1.78 -11.81 11.50
CA ASP A 55 -0.81 -11.33 12.49
C ASP A 55 0.38 -10.65 11.80
N PHE A 56 0.86 -11.23 10.69
CA PHE A 56 1.87 -10.59 9.85
C PHE A 56 1.43 -9.20 9.39
N LEU A 57 0.21 -9.05 8.87
CA LEU A 57 -0.28 -7.76 8.37
C LEU A 57 -0.44 -6.72 9.49
N ILE A 58 -0.92 -7.14 10.66
CA ILE A 58 -1.08 -6.27 11.84
C ILE A 58 0.29 -5.73 12.27
N ASN A 59 1.30 -6.59 12.28
CA ASN A 59 2.66 -6.23 12.69
C ASN A 59 3.45 -5.48 11.60
N ASN A 60 3.11 -5.66 10.32
CA ASN A 60 3.85 -5.14 9.17
C ASN A 60 3.01 -4.22 8.27
N ARG A 61 2.20 -3.34 8.86
CA ARG A 61 1.24 -2.49 8.13
C ARG A 61 1.85 -1.60 7.05
N ASP A 62 3.12 -1.23 7.15
CA ASP A 62 3.79 -0.42 6.12
C ASP A 62 3.78 -1.10 4.74
N PHE A 63 3.68 -2.44 4.67
CA PHE A 63 3.55 -3.17 3.41
C PHE A 63 2.23 -2.87 2.68
N LEU A 64 1.18 -2.45 3.40
CA LEU A 64 -0.09 -2.02 2.81
C LEU A 64 0.04 -0.74 1.95
N LYS A 65 1.17 -0.03 2.02
CA LYS A 65 1.49 1.07 1.08
C LYS A 65 1.70 0.57 -0.35
N ILE A 66 2.11 -0.69 -0.52
CA ILE A 66 2.26 -1.31 -1.84
C ILE A 66 0.87 -1.73 -2.31
N LYS A 67 0.43 -1.25 -3.47
CA LYS A 67 -0.92 -1.54 -3.95
C LYS A 67 -0.97 -2.91 -4.61
N LEU A 68 -1.69 -3.84 -4.00
CA LEU A 68 -2.05 -5.10 -4.66
C LEU A 68 -3.17 -4.85 -5.67
N LYS A 69 -2.93 -5.26 -6.92
CA LYS A 69 -3.95 -5.27 -7.97
C LYS A 69 -4.75 -6.56 -7.90
N LYS A 70 -5.96 -6.56 -8.47
CA LYS A 70 -6.85 -7.73 -8.48
C LYS A 70 -6.09 -8.93 -9.05
N GLY A 71 -6.09 -10.04 -8.29
CA GLY A 71 -5.38 -11.27 -8.65
C GLY A 71 -4.04 -11.45 -7.95
N ILE A 72 -3.40 -10.39 -7.40
CA ILE A 72 -2.22 -10.58 -6.56
C ILE A 72 -2.65 -11.00 -5.16
N SER A 73 -2.08 -12.09 -4.67
CA SER A 73 -2.35 -12.59 -3.32
C SER A 73 -1.68 -11.73 -2.25
N VAL A 74 -2.30 -11.66 -1.07
CA VAL A 74 -1.74 -10.97 0.10
C VAL A 74 -0.42 -11.59 0.59
N PHE A 75 -0.21 -12.88 0.30
CA PHE A 75 1.04 -13.62 0.54
C PHE A 75 2.24 -13.04 -0.22
N PHE A 76 2.03 -12.18 -1.21
CA PHE A 76 3.12 -11.41 -1.81
C PHE A 76 3.86 -10.56 -0.75
N TYR A 77 3.15 -10.01 0.24
CA TYR A 77 3.80 -9.18 1.25
C TYR A 77 4.75 -9.97 2.15
N SER A 78 4.37 -11.18 2.58
CA SER A 78 5.27 -12.02 3.38
C SER A 78 6.48 -12.48 2.56
N ALA A 79 6.27 -12.88 1.30
CA ALA A 79 7.37 -13.24 0.40
C ALA A 79 8.33 -12.05 0.15
N LEU A 80 7.80 -10.84 0.00
CA LEU A 80 8.61 -9.62 -0.11
C LEU A 80 9.35 -9.32 1.19
N TYR A 81 8.69 -9.46 2.35
CA TYR A 81 9.33 -9.29 3.65
C TYR A 81 10.53 -10.21 3.81
N ASP A 82 10.34 -11.50 3.55
CA ASP A 82 11.41 -12.50 3.69
C ASP A 82 12.58 -12.21 2.73
N SER A 83 12.27 -11.84 1.48
CA SER A 83 13.28 -11.48 0.49
C SER A 83 14.08 -10.24 0.91
N LEU A 84 13.39 -9.20 1.40
CA LEU A 84 14.03 -7.96 1.88
C LEU A 84 14.91 -8.24 3.10
N LYS A 85 14.38 -8.97 4.08
CA LYS A 85 15.10 -9.38 5.30
C LYS A 85 16.35 -10.19 4.96
N TYR A 86 16.24 -11.13 4.02
CA TYR A 86 17.39 -11.91 3.56
C TYR A 86 18.48 -11.02 2.94
N GLU A 87 18.07 -10.06 2.10
CA GLU A 87 19.01 -9.17 1.41
C GLU A 87 19.70 -8.19 2.38
N ILE A 88 18.97 -7.61 3.33
CA ILE A 88 19.54 -6.62 4.27
C ILE A 88 20.15 -7.26 5.52
N LYS A 89 19.84 -8.54 5.81
CA LYS A 89 20.30 -9.30 6.99
C LYS A 89 19.92 -8.65 8.34
N GLU A 90 18.78 -7.98 8.38
CA GLU A 90 18.20 -7.28 9.54
C GLU A 90 16.67 -7.44 9.54
N GLU A 91 16.02 -7.34 10.70
CA GLU A 91 14.56 -7.25 10.76
C GLU A 91 14.05 -5.93 10.15
N ILE A 92 12.83 -5.95 9.62
CA ILE A 92 12.23 -4.78 8.98
C ILE A 92 11.35 -4.06 10.02
N GLU A 93 11.87 -2.95 10.55
CA GLU A 93 11.13 -2.11 11.49
C GLU A 93 10.28 -1.06 10.77
N LYS A 94 10.78 -0.54 9.64
CA LYS A 94 10.09 0.49 8.86
C LYS A 94 10.28 0.30 7.38
N LEU A 95 9.17 0.33 6.64
CA LEU A 95 9.18 0.29 5.18
C LEU A 95 8.57 1.58 4.62
N ASN A 96 9.34 2.24 3.76
CA ASN A 96 8.89 3.42 3.05
C ASN A 96 8.93 3.16 1.53
N VAL A 97 7.76 3.21 0.91
CA VAL A 97 7.54 2.95 -0.51
C VAL A 97 7.55 4.29 -1.24
N LEU A 98 8.54 4.51 -2.09
CA LEU A 98 8.71 5.75 -2.85
C LEU A 98 8.08 5.65 -4.24
N ARG A 99 8.10 4.44 -4.83
CA ARG A 99 7.54 4.17 -6.14
C ARG A 99 6.96 2.77 -6.17
N ASP A 100 5.79 2.63 -6.77
CA ASP A 100 5.11 1.36 -7.01
C ASP A 100 4.53 1.34 -8.43
N LYS A 101 5.29 0.79 -9.38
CA LYS A 101 4.84 0.58 -10.75
C LYS A 101 4.30 -0.85 -10.90
N TYR A 102 3.26 -1.02 -11.70
CA TYR A 102 2.64 -2.31 -11.97
C TYR A 102 2.35 -2.47 -13.46
N ARG A 103 2.64 -3.66 -13.98
CA ARG A 103 2.31 -4.09 -15.34
C ARG A 103 1.75 -5.51 -15.32
N ILE A 104 0.91 -5.84 -16.29
CA ILE A 104 0.34 -7.19 -16.46
C ILE A 104 0.20 -7.49 -17.94
N ASN A 105 0.49 -8.72 -18.32
CA ASN A 105 0.26 -9.20 -19.68
C ASN A 105 -1.09 -9.92 -19.81
N ASN A 106 -1.51 -10.21 -21.04
CA ASN A 106 -2.77 -10.89 -21.33
C ASN A 106 -2.86 -12.32 -20.74
N ARG A 107 -1.74 -12.92 -20.32
CA ARG A 107 -1.68 -14.24 -19.69
C ARG A 107 -1.81 -14.18 -18.15
N GLY A 108 -2.02 -12.98 -17.60
CA GLY A 108 -2.16 -12.79 -16.16
C GLY A 108 -0.84 -12.85 -15.38
N ILE A 109 0.31 -12.76 -16.06
CA ILE A 109 1.62 -12.59 -15.43
C ILE A 109 1.80 -11.09 -15.18
N TRP A 110 2.02 -10.76 -13.93
CA TRP A 110 2.22 -9.39 -13.48
C TRP A 110 3.68 -9.15 -13.10
N GLU A 111 4.08 -7.89 -13.20
CA GLU A 111 5.37 -7.37 -12.77
C GLU A 111 5.14 -6.10 -11.94
N LYS A 112 5.92 -5.96 -10.88
CA LYS A 112 6.00 -4.76 -10.05
C LYS A 112 7.44 -4.29 -9.96
N GLU A 113 7.63 -2.99 -10.20
CA GLU A 113 8.90 -2.31 -10.00
C GLU A 113 8.73 -1.34 -8.83
N LEU A 114 9.45 -1.60 -7.75
CA LEU A 114 9.37 -0.83 -6.52
C LEU A 114 10.67 -0.07 -6.28
N LEU A 115 10.56 1.15 -5.77
CA LEU A 115 11.66 1.88 -5.15
C LEU A 115 11.31 2.08 -3.68
N LEU A 116 12.18 1.59 -2.80
CA LEU A 116 11.90 1.46 -1.37
C LEU A 116 13.07 2.01 -0.54
N THR A 117 12.76 2.40 0.69
CA THR A 117 13.76 2.52 1.76
C THR A 117 13.33 1.68 2.95
N VAL A 118 14.24 0.85 3.45
CA VAL A 118 14.03 -0.01 4.63
C VAL A 118 14.86 0.49 5.80
N ASN A 119 14.24 0.54 6.99
CA ASN A 119 14.84 1.03 8.25
C ASN A 119 15.48 2.43 8.12
N LYS A 120 14.99 3.25 7.18
CA LYS A 120 15.56 4.56 6.79
C LYS A 120 17.04 4.49 6.38
N LYS A 121 17.57 3.30 6.10
CA LYS A 121 19.00 3.02 5.91
C LYS A 121 19.29 2.43 4.54
N TYR A 122 18.43 1.50 4.09
CA TYR A 122 18.67 0.71 2.89
C TYR A 122 17.80 1.20 1.73
N PRO A 123 18.37 1.94 0.77
CA PRO A 123 17.70 2.21 -0.50
C PRO A 123 17.74 0.97 -1.40
N LEU A 124 16.56 0.50 -1.80
CA LEU A 124 16.40 -0.75 -2.53
C LEU A 124 15.51 -0.56 -3.76
N GLY A 125 15.96 -1.13 -4.88
CA GLY A 125 15.12 -1.37 -6.05
C GLY A 125 14.63 -2.80 -6.03
N VAL A 126 13.33 -3.03 -6.23
CA VAL A 126 12.77 -4.37 -6.29
C VAL A 126 12.05 -4.58 -7.60
N ILE A 127 12.36 -5.69 -8.27
CA ILE A 127 11.60 -6.19 -9.41
C ILE A 127 10.96 -7.49 -8.95
N ALA A 128 9.63 -7.51 -8.89
CA ALA A 128 8.85 -8.66 -8.49
C ALA A 128 7.91 -9.08 -9.59
N SER A 129 7.78 -10.37 -9.85
CA SER A 129 6.80 -10.90 -10.78
C SER A 129 6.13 -12.16 -10.26
N GLY A 130 4.95 -12.45 -10.80
CA GLY A 130 4.15 -13.61 -10.44
C GLY A 130 2.95 -13.76 -11.36
N GLN A 131 2.13 -14.76 -11.07
CA GLN A 131 0.89 -15.01 -11.79
C GLN A 131 -0.32 -14.69 -10.91
N ASN A 132 -1.39 -14.17 -11.52
CA ASN A 132 -2.64 -13.94 -10.81
C ASN A 132 -3.19 -15.23 -10.16
N PHE A 133 -3.81 -15.06 -9.00
CA PHE A 133 -4.48 -16.08 -8.19
C PHE A 133 -3.55 -17.18 -7.63
N LYS A 134 -2.23 -16.99 -7.74
CA LYS A 134 -1.23 -17.84 -7.08
C LYS A 134 -0.79 -17.23 -5.75
N ARG A 135 -0.57 -18.08 -4.75
CA ARG A 135 -0.09 -17.71 -3.41
C ARG A 135 1.44 -17.79 -3.28
N ASP A 136 2.09 -18.40 -4.27
CA ASP A 136 3.50 -18.77 -4.31
C ASP A 136 4.08 -18.59 -5.73
N GLY A 137 5.35 -18.96 -5.91
CA GLY A 137 6.05 -18.88 -7.19
C GLY A 137 6.40 -17.46 -7.62
N TYR A 138 6.54 -16.54 -6.66
CA TYR A 138 6.99 -15.18 -6.94
C TYR A 138 8.49 -15.18 -7.27
N ASN A 139 8.86 -14.44 -8.31
CA ASN A 139 10.25 -14.10 -8.57
C ASN A 139 10.50 -12.69 -8.03
N ILE A 140 11.34 -12.55 -7.01
CA ILE A 140 11.63 -11.27 -6.36
C ILE A 140 13.14 -11.03 -6.42
N ILE A 141 13.54 -10.01 -7.17
CA ILE A 141 14.92 -9.58 -7.32
C ILE A 141 15.08 -8.25 -6.59
N ILE A 142 16.04 -8.18 -5.67
CA ILE A 142 16.30 -7.00 -4.87
C ILE A 142 17.71 -6.51 -5.18
N ASN A 143 17.82 -5.22 -5.51
CA ASN A 143 19.07 -4.56 -5.80
C ASN A 143 19.30 -3.44 -4.77
N LYS A 144 20.44 -3.47 -4.09
CA LYS A 144 20.91 -2.35 -3.27
C LYS A 144 21.34 -1.21 -4.19
N ILE A 145 20.83 -0.01 -3.91
CA ILE A 145 21.15 1.18 -4.69
C ILE A 145 22.23 1.95 -3.96
N GLU A 146 23.30 2.34 -4.66
CA GLU A 146 24.31 3.23 -4.08
C GLU A 146 23.70 4.58 -3.68
N LYS A 147 24.21 5.18 -2.61
CA LYS A 147 23.64 6.38 -2.01
C LYS A 147 23.56 7.54 -3.01
N GLU A 148 24.61 7.75 -3.80
CA GLU A 148 24.71 8.82 -4.78
C GLU A 148 23.67 8.64 -5.89
N ASN A 149 23.51 7.41 -6.38
CA ASN A 149 22.51 7.08 -7.39
C ASN A 149 21.09 7.21 -6.83
N PHE A 150 20.87 6.78 -5.59
CA PHE A 150 19.58 6.90 -4.93
C PHE A 150 19.15 8.37 -4.75
N VAL A 151 20.07 9.25 -4.36
CA VAL A 151 19.82 10.69 -4.23
C VAL A 151 19.40 11.30 -5.58
N LYS A 152 20.10 10.95 -6.67
CA LYS A 152 19.73 11.40 -8.02
C LYS A 152 18.32 10.95 -8.40
N ILE A 153 18.02 9.66 -8.22
CA ILE A 153 16.69 9.10 -8.48
C ILE A 153 15.61 9.85 -7.69
N CYS A 154 15.86 10.16 -6.42
CA CYS A 154 14.91 10.91 -5.59
C CYS A 154 14.64 12.31 -6.14
N TYR A 155 15.69 13.06 -6.52
CA TYR A 155 15.51 14.39 -7.09
C TYR A 155 14.74 14.35 -8.42
N GLU A 156 15.04 13.38 -9.29
CA GLU A 156 14.34 13.20 -10.56
C GLU A 156 12.85 12.88 -10.35
N GLU A 157 12.52 11.94 -9.46
CA GLU A 157 11.14 11.58 -9.13
C GLU A 157 10.39 12.75 -8.49
N MET A 158 11.04 13.51 -7.60
CA MET A 158 10.45 14.72 -7.00
C MET A 158 10.11 15.78 -8.07
N GLU A 159 11.00 16.02 -9.02
CA GLU A 159 10.74 16.96 -10.12
C GLU A 159 9.60 16.48 -11.03
N ASN A 160 9.51 15.18 -11.30
CA ASN A 160 8.39 14.62 -12.07
C ASN A 160 7.05 14.82 -11.35
N ILE A 161 6.99 14.57 -10.04
CA ILE A 161 5.79 14.79 -9.22
C ILE A 161 5.40 16.27 -9.22
N LYS A 162 6.36 17.19 -9.05
CA LYS A 162 6.08 18.64 -9.11
C LYS A 162 5.47 19.06 -10.45
N LYS A 163 5.97 18.51 -11.57
CA LYS A 163 5.41 18.76 -12.90
C LYS A 163 3.97 18.25 -13.01
N GLU A 164 3.69 17.05 -12.49
CA GLU A 164 2.33 16.49 -12.48
C GLU A 164 1.37 17.33 -11.63
N ILE A 165 1.79 17.77 -10.44
CA ILE A 165 1.00 18.67 -9.58
C ILE A 165 0.65 19.95 -10.32
N LYS A 166 1.62 20.57 -11.02
CA LYS A 166 1.39 21.79 -11.79
C LYS A 166 0.34 21.57 -12.90
N LEU A 167 0.45 20.46 -13.64
CA LEU A 167 -0.53 20.11 -14.68
C LEU A 167 -1.93 19.90 -14.09
N LYS A 168 -2.06 19.13 -13.00
CA LYS A 168 -3.34 18.89 -12.33
C LYS A 168 -3.95 20.17 -11.76
N SER A 169 -3.13 21.07 -11.24
CA SER A 169 -3.59 22.38 -10.74
C SER A 169 -4.19 23.22 -11.86
N GLY A 170 -3.58 23.23 -13.06
CA GLY A 170 -4.16 23.91 -14.22
C GLY A 170 -5.51 23.33 -14.64
N VAL A 171 -5.66 22.01 -14.60
CA VAL A 171 -6.97 21.35 -14.89
C VAL A 171 -8.02 21.74 -13.86
N LEU A 172 -7.67 21.84 -12.57
CA LEU A 172 -8.59 22.31 -11.53
C LEU A 172 -9.08 23.73 -11.82
N SER A 173 -8.19 24.65 -12.18
CA SER A 173 -8.57 26.02 -12.53
C SER A 173 -9.55 26.07 -13.71
N SER A 174 -9.38 25.22 -14.73
CA SER A 174 -10.34 25.15 -15.84
C SER A 174 -11.72 24.66 -15.40
N PHE A 175 -11.80 23.76 -14.41
CA PHE A 175 -13.09 23.36 -13.84
C PHE A 175 -13.73 24.50 -13.03
N ASP A 176 -12.94 25.26 -12.27
CA ASP A 176 -13.44 26.42 -11.51
C ASP A 176 -14.05 27.47 -12.47
N GLU A 177 -13.34 27.81 -13.56
CA GLU A 177 -13.83 28.72 -14.60
C GLU A 177 -15.16 28.24 -15.23
N ALA A 178 -15.25 26.94 -15.53
CA ALA A 178 -16.47 26.36 -16.10
C ALA A 178 -17.67 26.42 -15.13
N LEU A 179 -17.43 26.24 -13.83
CA LEU A 179 -18.48 26.35 -12.81
C LEU A 179 -18.94 27.81 -12.63
N ASP A 180 -18.02 28.76 -12.66
CA ASP A 180 -18.34 30.18 -12.56
C ASP A 180 -19.13 30.68 -13.77
N GLY A 181 -18.84 30.15 -14.96
CA GLY A 181 -19.57 30.49 -16.19
C GLY A 181 -21.00 29.94 -16.27
N ILE A 182 -21.35 28.91 -15.48
CA ILE A 182 -22.70 28.33 -15.43
C ILE A 182 -23.52 28.89 -14.26
N LYS A 183 -22.85 29.32 -13.17
CA LYS A 183 -23.52 29.91 -12.00
C LYS A 183 -23.90 31.38 -12.18
N ASN A 184 -23.31 32.06 -13.17
CA ASN A 184 -23.70 33.40 -13.63
C ASN A 184 -24.63 33.29 -14.85
#